data_AF-A0A0Q9LEX3-F1
#
_entry.id   AF-A0A0Q9LEX3-F1
#
_cell.length_a   1.000
_cell.length_b   1.000
_cell.length_c   1.000
_cell.angle_alpha   90.00
_cell.angle_beta   90.00
_cell.angle_gamma   90.00
#
_symmetry.space_group_name_H-M   'P 1'
#
loop_
_entity.id
_entity.type
_entity.pdbx_description
1 polymer ?
#
loop_
_entity_poly.entity_id
_entity_poly.type
_entity_poly.pdbx_seq_one_letter_code
_entity_poly.pdbx_strand_id
1 'polypeptide(L)' 'MFTTLLDGIEDLAGVVVPADALHTQGSYAEYLHGRGARYTLGVKGNQKNLHRQLISLPLNQVPCR' A
#
# COMPACT_ATOMS: atom_id res chain seq x y z
N MET A 1 -10.94 -11.44 0.72
CA MET A 1 -9.94 -12.31 0.05
C MET A 1 -8.52 -11.83 0.33
N PHE A 2 -8.14 -10.58 0.03
CA PHE A 2 -6.78 -10.08 0.30
C PHE A 2 -6.38 -10.21 1.79
N THR A 3 -7.18 -9.64 2.69
CA THR A 3 -6.93 -9.72 4.14
C THR A 3 -7.00 -11.16 4.65
N THR A 4 -7.99 -11.93 4.20
CA THR A 4 -8.19 -13.33 4.57
C THR A 4 -6.97 -14.22 4.28
N LEU A 5 -6.28 -14.00 3.16
CA LEU A 5 -5.04 -14.72 2.84
C LEU A 5 -3.92 -14.33 3.81
N LEU A 6 -3.78 -13.03 4.08
CA LEU A 6 -2.73 -12.51 4.93
C LEU A 6 -2.94 -12.87 6.40
N ASP A 7 -4.18 -13.00 6.86
CA ASP A 7 -4.51 -13.45 8.22
C ASP A 7 -3.95 -14.84 8.56
N GLY A 8 -3.68 -15.68 7.54
CA GLY A 8 -3.03 -16.98 7.71
C GLY A 8 -1.50 -16.92 7.84
N ILE A 9 -0.88 -15.76 7.63
CA ILE A 9 0.55 -15.54 7.86
C ILE A 9 0.68 -14.84 9.21
N GLU A 10 1.29 -15.50 10.20
CA GLU A 10 1.33 -14.98 11.57
C GLU A 10 2.14 -13.68 11.69
N ASP A 11 3.36 -13.68 11.12
CA ASP A 11 4.27 -12.53 11.19
C ASP A 11 4.41 -11.83 9.84
N LEU A 12 3.92 -10.59 9.79
CA LEU A 12 4.10 -9.67 8.67
C LEU A 12 4.92 -8.44 9.07
N ALA A 13 5.43 -8.37 10.31
CA ALA A 13 6.18 -7.23 10.78
C ALA A 13 7.49 -7.09 9.99
N GLY A 14 7.71 -5.92 9.39
CA GLY A 14 8.89 -5.65 8.56
C GLY A 14 8.88 -6.33 7.17
N VAL A 15 7.87 -7.15 6.86
CA VAL A 15 7.71 -7.78 5.55
C VAL A 15 7.19 -6.74 4.55
N VAL A 16 7.75 -6.75 3.33
CA VAL A 16 7.24 -5.93 2.22
C VAL A 16 6.23 -6.73 1.41
N VAL A 17 4.99 -6.26 1.37
CA VAL A 17 3.90 -6.84 0.57
C VAL A 17 3.70 -5.99 -0.71
N PRO A 18 4.18 -6.45 -1.87
CA PRO A 18 3.85 -5.83 -3.13
C PRO A 18 2.42 -6.19 -3.53
N ALA A 19 1.61 -5.21 -3.89
CA ALA A 19 0.27 -5.45 -4.39
C ALA A 19 0.05 -4.76 -5.74
N ASP A 20 -0.52 -5.51 -6.69
CA ASP A 20 -0.89 -4.99 -8.00
C ASP A 20 -2.03 -3.96 -7.89
N ALA A 21 -2.28 -3.22 -8.97
CA ALA A 21 -3.22 -2.11 -9.04
C ALA A 21 -4.64 -2.43 -8.53
N LEU A 22 -5.12 -3.66 -8.70
CA LEU A 22 -6.43 -4.09 -8.19
C LEU A 22 -6.53 -4.04 -6.65
N HIS A 23 -5.40 -4.21 -5.96
CA HIS A 23 -5.27 -4.18 -4.50
C HIS A 23 -4.71 -2.85 -3.98
N THR A 24 -4.60 -1.83 -4.83
CA THR A 24 -4.23 -0.48 -4.40
C THR A 24 -5.45 0.25 -3.84
N GLN A 25 -5.91 -0.21 -2.67
CA GLN A 25 -7.03 0.37 -1.91
C GLN A 25 -6.52 0.91 -0.57
N GLY A 26 -7.06 2.05 -0.13
CA GLY A 26 -6.66 2.67 1.14
C GLY A 26 -6.85 1.74 2.35
N SER A 27 -7.94 0.98 2.36
CA SER A 27 -8.23 -0.02 3.40
C SER A 27 -7.17 -1.13 3.50
N TYR A 28 -6.53 -1.52 2.38
CA TYR A 28 -5.46 -2.53 2.40
C TYR A 28 -4.12 -1.94 2.86
N ALA A 29 -3.85 -0.68 2.55
CA ALA A 29 -2.72 0.06 3.11
C ALA A 29 -2.85 0.18 4.64
N GLU A 30 -4.04 0.53 5.14
CA GLU A 30 -4.34 0.60 6.57
C GLU A 30 -4.19 -0.76 7.26
N TYR A 31 -4.72 -1.82 6.66
CA TYR A 31 -4.56 -3.19 7.18
C TYR A 31 -3.09 -3.61 7.29
N LEU A 32 -2.30 -3.44 6.22
CA LEU A 32 -0.88 -3.81 6.21
C LEU A 32 -0.08 -2.99 7.23
N HIS A 33 -0.34 -1.69 7.30
CA HIS A 33 0.28 -0.81 8.29
C HIS A 33 -0.04 -1.24 9.73
N GLY A 34 -1.30 -1.57 10.01
CA GLY A 34 -1.73 -2.06 11.33
C GLY A 34 -1.07 -3.38 11.74
N ARG A 35 -0.62 -4.18 10.77
CA ARG A 35 0.13 -5.43 11.00
C ARG A 35 1.65 -5.24 11.05
N GLY A 36 2.14 -4.01 11.03
CA GLY A 36 3.58 -3.72 11.00
C GLY A 36 4.26 -4.06 9.67
N ALA A 37 3.47 -4.37 8.64
CA ALA A 37 3.97 -4.66 7.32
C ALA A 37 4.29 -3.37 6.55
N ARG A 38 5.21 -3.49 5.60
CA ARG A 38 5.50 -2.47 4.59
C ARG A 38 4.83 -2.87 3.29
N TYR A 39 4.52 -1.90 2.43
CA TYR A 39 3.81 -2.20 1.18
C TYR A 39 4.28 -1.34 0.01
N THR A 40 4.18 -1.89 -1.19
CA THR A 40 4.30 -1.15 -2.44
C THR A 40 3.03 -1.31 -3.25
N LEU A 41 2.38 -0.18 -3.57
CA LEU A 41 1.08 -0.15 -4.24
C LEU A 41 1.18 0.64 -5.54
N GLY A 42 0.85 0.00 -6.66
CA GLY A 42 0.84 0.64 -7.97
C GLY A 42 -0.42 1.48 -8.19
N VAL A 43 -0.32 2.81 -8.02
CA VAL A 43 -1.45 3.71 -8.30
C VAL A 43 -1.60 3.91 -9.82
N LYS A 44 -2.58 3.24 -10.42
CA LYS A 44 -2.86 3.30 -11.86
C LYS A 44 -4.27 3.78 -12.13
N GLY A 45 -4.52 5.08 -11.98
CA GLY A 45 -5.79 5.75 -12.33
C GLY A 45 -7.08 5.19 -11.71
N ASN A 46 -6.95 4.17 -10.85
CA ASN A 46 -8.01 3.39 -10.21
C ASN A 46 -8.72 4.17 -9.09
N GLN A 47 -8.10 5.25 -8.61
CA GLN A 47 -8.67 6.19 -7.67
C GLN A 47 -8.73 7.58 -8.28
N LYS A 48 -9.90 8.21 -8.23
CA LYS A 48 -10.14 9.53 -8.82
C LYS A 48 -9.17 10.54 -8.21
N ASN A 49 -8.41 11.21 -9.06
CA ASN A 49 -7.41 12.23 -8.70
C ASN A 49 -6.17 11.75 -7.91
N LEU A 50 -6.13 10.55 -7.32
CA LEU A 50 -4.97 10.12 -6.52
C LEU A 50 -3.66 10.15 -7.31
N HIS A 51 -3.66 9.59 -8.52
CA HIS A 51 -2.48 9.64 -9.39
C HIS A 51 -2.03 11.10 -9.64
N ARG A 52 -2.98 12.01 -9.89
CA ARG A 52 -2.69 13.44 -10.11
C ARG A 52 -2.13 14.11 -8.86
N GLN A 53 -2.63 13.76 -7.67
CA GLN A 53 -2.12 14.27 -6.40
C GLN A 53 -0.69 13.78 -6.15
N LEU A 54 -0.44 12.47 -6.34
CA LEU A 54 0.88 11.89 -6.09
C LEU A 54 1.97 12.47 -6.98
N ILE A 55 1.71 12.69 -8.27
CA ILE A 55 2.71 13.33 -9.16
C ILE A 55 2.95 14.81 -8.84
N SER A 56 2.04 15.46 -8.11
CA SER A 56 2.21 16.86 -7.67
C SER A 56 2.97 17.00 -6.36
N LEU A 57 3.21 15.89 -5.64
CA LEU A 57 3.97 15.91 -4.39
C LEU A 57 5.46 16.12 -4.69
N PRO A 58 6.18 16.87 -3.84
CA PRO A 58 7.63 16.94 -3.89
C PRO A 58 8.22 15.63 -3.36
N LEU A 59 8.13 14.55 -4.15
CA LEU A 59 8.56 13.21 -3.74
C LEU A 59 10.04 13.16 -3.35
N ASN A 60 10.86 14.07 -3.88
CA ASN A 60 12.26 14.25 -3.48
C ASN A 60 12.46 14.72 -2.03
N GLN A 61 11.41 15.22 -1.38
CA GLN A 61 11.41 15.64 0.02
C GLN A 61 10.73 14.61 0.93
N VAL A 62 10.12 13.56 0.36
CA VAL A 62 9.43 12.52 1.13
C VAL A 62 10.47 11.51 1.63
N PRO A 63 10.59 11.28 2.95
CA PRO A 63 11.53 10.30 3.47
C PRO A 63 11.09 8.90 3.07
N CYS A 64 12.00 8.15 2.43
CA CYS A 64 11.86 6.70 2.24
C CYS A 64 12.17 6.01 3.57
N ARG A 65 11.12 5.84 4.40
CA ARG A 65 11.18 5.08 5.65
C ARG A 65 10.95 3.62 5.40
#